data_AF-A0A0F9AC42-F1
#
_entry.id   AF-A0A0F9AC42-F1
#
_cell.length_a   1.000
_cell.length_b   1.000
_cell.length_c   1.000
_cell.angle_alpha   90.00
_cell.angle_beta   90.00
_cell.angle_gamma   90.00
#
_symmetry.space_group_name_H-M   'P 1'
#
loop_
_entity.id
_entity.type
_entity.pdbx_description
1 polymer ?
#
loop_
_entity_poly.entity_id
_entity_poly.type
_entity_poly.pdbx_seq_one_letter_code
_entity_poly.pdbx_strand_id
1 'polypeptide(L)'
;SKPISNNKSGQPQQGRPKNSRDKQKRKEKRFTPRNKAVLEIWANHVQNAIAEFLNPHILDLYDKKNMRSLTAEQMNNSEKLKFGVLCNLEPLGEVGQETILQALNKGGILPQIDQKYKEWRTEISSAIDRKLTLDELKHIQSCVYASYIKEE
;
A
#
# COMPACT_ATOMS: atom_id res chain seq x y z
N SER A 1 9.59 -67.18 -39.95
CA SER A 1 10.95 -66.77 -40.36
C SER A 1 11.09 -65.25 -40.25
N LYS A 2 12.11 -64.74 -39.57
CA LYS A 2 12.59 -63.35 -39.74
C LYS A 2 13.59 -63.30 -40.89
N PRO A 3 13.81 -62.11 -41.48
CA PRO A 3 15.17 -61.56 -41.51
C PRO A 3 15.26 -60.09 -41.06
N ILE A 4 16.50 -59.61 -40.89
CA ILE A 4 16.98 -58.42 -40.16
C ILE A 4 17.66 -57.40 -41.13
N SER A 5 17.77 -56.13 -40.69
CA SER A 5 18.76 -55.07 -41.07
C SER A 5 18.48 -54.24 -42.34
N ASN A 6 18.78 -52.94 -42.48
CA ASN A 6 19.61 -52.00 -41.69
C ASN A 6 19.30 -50.51 -41.99
N ASN A 7 19.52 -49.67 -40.98
CA ASN A 7 19.90 -48.24 -40.93
C ASN A 7 20.03 -47.41 -42.22
N LYS A 8 19.36 -46.23 -42.27
CA LYS A 8 19.91 -44.98 -42.87
C LYS A 8 19.46 -43.72 -42.09
N SER A 9 20.49 -42.98 -41.67
CA SER A 9 20.58 -41.64 -41.07
C SER A 9 19.54 -40.58 -41.49
N GLY A 10 18.88 -39.96 -40.50
CA GLY A 10 18.13 -38.70 -40.67
C GLY A 10 19.07 -37.49 -40.70
N GLN A 11 18.85 -36.56 -41.64
CA GLN A 11 19.69 -35.39 -41.90
C GLN A 11 19.54 -34.30 -40.80
N PRO A 12 20.63 -33.64 -40.36
CA PRO A 12 20.57 -32.54 -39.41
C PRO A 12 20.50 -31.19 -40.14
N GLN A 13 19.31 -30.70 -40.52
CA GLN A 13 19.19 -29.31 -41.02
C GLN A 13 17.77 -28.69 -41.09
N GLN A 14 16.92 -28.91 -40.08
CA GLN A 14 15.73 -28.06 -39.91
C GLN A 14 15.85 -27.30 -38.59
N GLY A 15 16.47 -26.11 -38.68
CA GLY A 15 16.64 -25.20 -37.56
C GLY A 15 15.30 -24.75 -36.99
N ARG A 16 15.21 -24.77 -35.66
CA ARG A 16 14.14 -24.10 -34.90
C ARG A 16 14.22 -22.60 -35.22
N PRO A 17 13.12 -21.92 -35.56
CA PRO A 17 13.12 -20.47 -35.69
C PRO A 17 13.73 -19.82 -34.45
N LYS A 18 14.67 -18.91 -34.70
CA LYS A 18 15.47 -18.19 -33.71
C LYS A 18 14.54 -17.36 -32.82
N ASN A 19 14.43 -17.76 -31.57
CA ASN A 19 14.36 -16.86 -30.42
C ASN A 19 13.42 -15.65 -30.55
N SER A 20 12.12 -15.86 -30.78
CA SER A 20 11.14 -14.83 -30.45
C SER A 20 10.99 -14.81 -28.93
N ARG A 21 11.76 -13.94 -28.27
CA ARG A 21 11.52 -13.61 -26.86
C ARG A 21 10.13 -13.00 -26.80
N ASP A 22 9.25 -13.61 -26.04
CA ASP A 22 7.93 -13.07 -25.77
C ASP A 22 8.11 -11.64 -25.21
N LYS A 23 7.82 -10.62 -26.03
CA LYS A 23 8.01 -9.20 -25.69
C LYS A 23 6.84 -8.65 -24.88
N GLN A 24 5.96 -9.50 -24.37
CA GLN A 24 4.90 -9.05 -23.48
C GLN A 24 5.46 -8.99 -22.07
N LYS A 25 5.73 -7.75 -21.61
CA LYS A 25 5.94 -7.45 -20.20
C LYS A 25 4.79 -8.11 -19.44
N ARG A 26 5.08 -9.13 -18.62
CA ARG A 26 4.07 -9.91 -17.90
C ARG A 26 3.16 -8.92 -17.19
N LYS A 27 1.85 -8.93 -17.49
CA LYS A 27 0.88 -8.15 -16.72
C LYS A 27 1.09 -8.50 -15.25
N GLU A 28 1.55 -7.55 -14.46
CA GLU A 28 1.66 -7.72 -13.03
C GLU A 28 0.25 -8.03 -12.52
N LYS A 29 0.08 -9.23 -11.94
CA LYS A 29 -1.19 -9.60 -11.33
C LYS A 29 -1.37 -8.66 -10.14
N ARG A 30 -2.32 -7.72 -10.22
CA ARG A 30 -2.79 -6.95 -9.07
C ARG A 30 -3.33 -7.96 -8.06
N PHE A 31 -2.60 -8.18 -6.98
CA PHE A 31 -3.01 -9.12 -5.93
C PHE A 31 -4.01 -8.38 -5.04
N THR A 32 -5.30 -8.73 -5.16
CA THR A 32 -6.30 -8.27 -4.20
C THR A 32 -6.33 -9.21 -3.01
N PRO A 33 -5.97 -8.74 -1.80
CA PRO A 33 -5.94 -9.60 -0.63
C PRO A 33 -7.33 -10.14 -0.28
N ARG A 34 -7.39 -11.46 -0.10
CA ARG A 34 -8.63 -12.17 0.24
C ARG A 34 -9.14 -11.86 1.65
N ASN A 35 -8.28 -11.37 2.55
CA ASN A 35 -8.64 -11.14 3.95
C ASN A 35 -8.46 -9.66 4.33
N LYS A 36 -9.53 -9.04 4.84
CA LYS A 36 -9.54 -7.66 5.33
C LYS A 36 -8.57 -7.49 6.52
N ALA A 37 -8.52 -8.46 7.43
CA ALA A 37 -7.63 -8.41 8.58
C ALA A 37 -6.14 -8.34 8.19
N VAL A 38 -5.76 -8.97 7.07
CA VAL A 38 -4.38 -8.90 6.56
C VAL A 38 -4.04 -7.46 6.13
N LEU A 39 -4.96 -6.78 5.45
CA LEU A 39 -4.80 -5.38 5.07
C LEU A 39 -4.76 -4.47 6.30
N GLU A 40 -5.62 -4.69 7.29
CA GLU A 40 -5.66 -3.89 8.52
C GLU A 40 -4.36 -4.01 9.31
N ILE A 41 -3.84 -5.23 9.47
CA ILE A 41 -2.56 -5.47 10.15
C ILE A 41 -1.41 -4.82 9.38
N TRP A 42 -1.38 -4.98 8.06
CA TRP A 42 -0.36 -4.36 7.21
C TRP A 42 -0.42 -2.83 7.30
N ALA A 43 -1.62 -2.24 7.18
CA ALA A 43 -1.80 -0.79 7.26
C ALA A 43 -1.35 -0.22 8.61
N ASN A 44 -1.69 -0.90 9.72
CA ASN A 44 -1.24 -0.50 11.06
C ASN A 44 0.30 -0.53 11.16
N HIS A 45 0.95 -1.55 10.59
CA HIS A 45 2.40 -1.64 10.57
C HIS A 45 3.03 -0.51 9.72
N VAL A 46 2.49 -0.28 8.52
CA VAL A 46 3.00 0.71 7.56
C VAL A 46 2.90 2.14 8.09
N GLN A 47 1.87 2.46 8.87
CA GLN A 47 1.76 3.79 9.50
C GLN A 47 2.96 4.15 10.36
N ASN A 48 3.62 3.16 11.00
CA ASN A 48 4.84 3.42 11.77
C ASN A 48 6.01 3.79 10.86
N ALA A 49 6.22 3.06 9.76
CA ALA A 49 7.26 3.38 8.77
C ALA A 49 7.05 4.77 8.14
N ILE A 50 5.80 5.11 7.82
CA ILE A 50 5.44 6.45 7.34
C ILE A 50 5.77 7.51 8.40
N ALA A 51 5.44 7.27 9.66
CA ALA A 51 5.70 8.22 10.75
C ALA A 51 7.20 8.40 11.02
N GLU A 52 7.98 7.31 11.03
CA GLU A 52 9.44 7.37 11.20
C GLU A 52 10.10 8.22 10.11
N PHE A 53 9.63 8.10 8.86
CA PHE A 53 10.13 8.88 7.75
C PHE A 53 9.63 10.34 7.79
N LEU A 54 8.33 10.58 7.97
CA LEU A 54 7.76 11.92 7.82
C LEU A 54 7.89 12.81 9.06
N ASN A 55 7.89 12.25 10.28
CA ASN A 55 7.91 13.06 11.49
C ASN A 55 9.10 14.05 11.53
N PRO A 56 10.35 13.67 11.21
CA PRO A 56 11.47 14.62 11.18
C PRO A 56 11.23 15.80 10.22
N HIS A 57 10.68 15.54 9.03
CA HIS A 57 10.38 16.58 8.05
C HIS A 57 9.21 17.47 8.46
N ILE A 58 8.19 16.90 9.12
CA ILE A 58 7.06 17.65 9.68
C ILE A 58 7.55 18.57 10.81
N LEU A 59 8.48 18.09 11.64
CA LEU A 59 9.08 18.89 12.71
C LEU A 59 9.90 20.05 12.18
N ASP A 60 10.67 19.82 11.13
CA ASP A 60 11.42 20.87 10.43
C ASP A 60 10.49 21.90 9.79
N LEU A 61 9.44 21.44 9.08
CA LEU A 61 8.42 22.30 8.45
C LEU A 61 7.74 23.25 9.44
N TYR A 62 7.47 22.78 10.66
CA TYR A 62 6.79 23.56 11.70
C TYR A 62 7.71 24.20 12.73
N ASP A 63 9.04 24.08 12.55
CA ASP A 63 10.07 24.53 13.49
C ASP A 63 9.78 24.05 14.93
N LYS A 64 9.64 22.73 15.09
CA LYS A 64 9.30 22.07 16.36
C LYS A 64 10.35 21.04 16.76
N LYS A 65 10.68 21.01 18.05
CA LYS A 65 11.66 20.05 18.61
C LYS A 65 11.14 18.61 18.67
N ASN A 66 9.83 18.42 18.80
CA ASN A 66 9.21 17.10 18.90
C ASN A 66 7.71 17.15 18.59
N MET A 67 7.12 15.98 18.28
CA MET A 67 5.72 15.89 17.86
C MET A 67 4.74 16.41 18.93
N ARG A 68 5.11 16.33 20.21
CA ARG A 68 4.26 16.82 21.32
C ARG A 68 4.18 18.34 21.37
N SER A 69 5.11 19.06 20.72
CA SER A 69 5.12 20.52 20.64
C SER A 69 4.32 21.09 19.47
N LEU A 70 3.69 20.22 18.66
CA LEU A 70 2.76 20.64 17.62
C LEU A 70 1.45 21.16 18.24
N THR A 71 0.86 22.17 17.60
CA THR A 71 -0.51 22.58 17.93
C THR A 71 -1.49 21.48 17.53
N ALA A 72 -2.73 21.54 18.05
CA ALA A 72 -3.77 20.59 17.69
C ALA A 72 -4.03 20.57 16.16
N GLU A 73 -4.00 21.73 15.52
CA GLU A 73 -4.14 21.84 14.07
C GLU A 73 -2.96 21.23 13.32
N GLN A 74 -1.73 21.53 13.72
CA GLN A 74 -0.52 20.96 13.12
C GLN A 74 -0.48 19.43 13.28
N MET A 75 -0.87 18.92 14.45
CA MET A 75 -0.98 17.48 14.69
C MET A 75 -2.03 16.86 13.75
N ASN A 76 -3.21 17.46 13.64
CA ASN A 76 -4.25 16.97 12.73
C ASN A 76 -3.80 16.97 11.27
N ASN A 77 -3.11 18.03 10.83
CA ASN A 77 -2.56 18.13 9.47
C ASN A 77 -1.46 17.07 9.23
N SER A 78 -0.59 16.84 10.22
CA SER A 78 0.40 15.77 10.20
C SER A 78 -0.23 14.39 10.05
N GLU A 79 -1.26 14.07 10.85
CA GLU A 79 -1.95 12.78 10.74
C GLU A 79 -2.69 12.64 9.40
N LYS A 80 -3.30 13.73 8.90
CA LYS A 80 -3.96 13.74 7.60
C LYS A 80 -2.97 13.49 6.45
N LEU A 81 -1.78 14.09 6.53
CA LEU A 81 -0.71 13.88 5.56
C LEU A 81 -0.25 12.41 5.54
N LYS A 82 0.04 11.86 6.72
CA LYS A 82 0.46 10.46 6.88
C LYS A 82 -0.61 9.48 6.39
N PHE A 83 -1.88 9.75 6.69
CA PHE A 83 -2.99 8.93 6.19
C PHE A 83 -3.14 9.04 4.67
N GLY A 84 -2.94 10.24 4.11
CA GLY A 84 -2.89 10.43 2.66
C GLY A 84 -1.81 9.58 2.00
N VAL A 85 -0.60 9.54 2.57
CA VAL A 85 0.47 8.67 2.08
C VAL A 85 0.05 7.20 2.12
N LEU A 86 -0.51 6.72 3.24
CA LEU A 86 -1.01 5.34 3.33
C LEU A 86 -2.01 5.01 2.22
N CYS A 87 -2.95 5.90 1.94
CA CYS A 87 -3.97 5.71 0.90
C CYS A 87 -3.39 5.64 -0.52
N ASN A 88 -2.18 6.16 -0.74
CA ASN A 88 -1.51 6.21 -2.04
C ASN A 88 -0.43 5.10 -2.21
N LEU A 89 -0.25 4.24 -1.20
CA LEU A 89 0.62 3.07 -1.26
C LEU A 89 -0.09 1.86 -1.86
N GLU A 90 0.68 1.05 -2.59
CA GLU A 90 0.20 -0.23 -3.09
C GLU A 90 0.01 -1.20 -1.91
N PRO A 91 -1.18 -1.82 -1.75
CA PRO A 91 -1.44 -2.73 -0.65
C PRO A 91 -0.49 -3.93 -0.66
N LEU A 92 0.03 -4.29 0.52
CA LEU A 92 0.95 -5.42 0.71
C LEU A 92 2.27 -5.30 -0.09
N GLY A 93 2.57 -4.11 -0.61
CA GLY A 93 3.85 -3.79 -1.22
C GLY A 93 4.95 -3.59 -0.18
N GLU A 94 6.19 -3.56 -0.68
CA GLU A 94 7.34 -3.12 0.09
C GLU A 94 7.21 -1.61 0.37
N VAL A 95 7.42 -1.22 1.62
CA VAL A 95 7.35 0.19 2.05
C VAL A 95 8.74 0.65 2.45
N GLY A 96 9.28 1.56 1.66
CA GLY A 96 10.52 2.27 1.92
C GLY A 96 10.40 3.77 1.66
N GLN A 97 11.51 4.49 1.81
CA GLN A 97 11.56 5.94 1.65
C GLN A 97 11.10 6.38 0.24
N GLU A 98 11.56 5.69 -0.79
CA GLU A 98 11.19 6.00 -2.18
C GLU A 98 9.68 5.83 -2.40
N THR A 99 9.08 4.72 -1.96
CA THR A 99 7.64 4.49 -2.12
C THR A 99 6.82 5.49 -1.32
N ILE A 100 7.30 5.92 -0.15
CA ILE A 100 6.64 6.94 0.67
C ILE A 100 6.67 8.30 -0.05
N LEU A 101 7.82 8.70 -0.61
CA LEU A 101 7.93 9.95 -1.39
C LEU A 101 7.07 9.91 -2.64
N GLN A 102 7.03 8.79 -3.35
CA GLN A 102 6.14 8.62 -4.50
C GLN A 102 4.67 8.74 -4.08
N ALA A 103 4.26 8.11 -2.99
CA ALA A 103 2.90 8.20 -2.47
C ALA A 103 2.54 9.63 -2.01
N LEU A 104 3.48 10.34 -1.39
CA LEU A 104 3.33 11.75 -1.02
C LEU A 104 3.07 12.65 -2.25
N ASN A 105 3.76 12.37 -3.36
CA ASN A 105 3.62 13.13 -4.61
C ASN A 105 2.36 12.77 -5.43
N LYS A 106 1.77 11.58 -5.22
CA LYS A 106 0.55 11.15 -5.94
C LYS A 106 -0.68 11.97 -5.54
N GLY A 107 -0.71 12.51 -4.32
CA GLY A 107 -1.76 13.41 -3.87
C GLY A 107 -2.25 13.12 -2.44
N GLY A 108 -3.35 13.76 -2.08
CA GLY A 108 -3.98 13.62 -0.78
C GLY A 108 -4.88 12.39 -0.66
N ILE A 109 -5.68 12.38 0.40
CA ILE A 109 -6.72 11.36 0.63
C ILE A 109 -7.83 11.55 -0.40
N LEU A 110 -8.28 10.47 -1.03
CA LEU A 110 -9.44 10.50 -1.93
C LEU A 110 -10.72 10.91 -1.15
N PRO A 111 -11.61 11.74 -1.72
CA PRO A 111 -12.79 12.26 -1.00
C PRO A 111 -13.66 11.17 -0.37
N GLN A 112 -13.86 10.04 -1.04
CA GLN A 112 -14.64 8.91 -0.53
C GLN A 112 -14.00 8.25 0.70
N ILE A 113 -12.67 8.18 0.76
CA ILE A 113 -11.93 7.63 1.89
C ILE A 113 -12.01 8.61 3.07
N ASP A 114 -11.80 9.91 2.81
CA ASP A 114 -11.87 10.96 3.84
C ASP A 114 -13.28 11.06 4.45
N GLN A 115 -14.32 10.94 3.63
CA GLN A 115 -15.71 10.92 4.07
C GLN A 115 -16.00 9.71 4.98
N LYS A 116 -15.65 8.49 4.53
CA LYS A 116 -15.83 7.26 5.31
C LYS A 116 -15.06 7.31 6.64
N TYR A 117 -13.86 7.87 6.64
CA TYR A 117 -13.08 8.10 7.86
C TYR A 117 -13.78 9.03 8.84
N LYS A 118 -14.34 10.15 8.38
CA LYS A 118 -15.07 11.10 9.22
C LYS A 118 -16.35 10.50 9.81
N GLU A 119 -17.08 9.72 9.01
CA GLU A 119 -18.28 8.99 9.45
C GLU A 119 -17.94 8.02 10.58
N TRP A 120 -17.00 7.09 10.35
CA TRP A 120 -16.61 6.08 11.34
C TRP A 120 -16.05 6.71 12.61
N ARG A 121 -15.24 7.77 12.46
CA ARG A 121 -14.73 8.53 13.62
C ARG A 121 -15.88 9.08 14.48
N THR A 122 -16.91 9.63 13.84
CA THR A 122 -18.06 10.25 14.54
C THR A 122 -18.95 9.19 15.18
N GLU A 123 -19.25 8.13 14.46
CA GLU A 123 -20.04 6.99 14.96
C GLU A 123 -19.37 6.33 16.16
N ILE A 124 -18.07 6.01 16.05
CA ILE A 124 -17.35 5.34 17.14
C ILE A 124 -17.24 6.27 18.35
N SER A 125 -16.88 7.54 18.15
CA SER A 125 -16.78 8.51 19.26
C SER A 125 -18.11 8.68 20.00
N SER A 126 -19.23 8.62 19.27
CA SER A 126 -20.58 8.70 19.86
C SER A 126 -20.95 7.41 20.59
N ALA A 127 -20.59 6.25 20.05
CA ALA A 127 -20.89 4.95 20.66
C ALA A 127 -20.12 4.72 21.97
N ILE A 128 -18.88 5.21 22.07
CA ILE A 128 -18.04 5.08 23.27
C ILE A 128 -18.21 6.23 24.27
N ASP A 129 -19.00 7.25 23.91
CA ASP A 129 -19.25 8.47 24.70
C ASP A 129 -17.97 9.15 25.24
N ARG A 130 -16.92 9.21 24.40
CA ARG A 130 -15.70 9.95 24.71
C ARG A 130 -14.93 10.33 23.46
N LYS A 131 -13.97 11.22 23.64
CA LYS A 131 -12.99 11.54 22.61
C LYS A 131 -12.08 10.33 22.34
N LEU A 132 -11.84 10.08 21.06
CA LEU A 132 -10.90 9.07 20.60
C LEU A 132 -9.45 9.50 20.85
N THR A 133 -8.63 8.54 21.25
CA THR A 133 -7.18 8.67 21.37
C THR A 133 -6.52 8.65 20.00
N LEU A 134 -5.25 9.06 19.93
CA LEU A 134 -4.51 9.06 18.66
C LEU A 134 -4.37 7.64 18.07
N ASP A 135 -4.13 6.64 18.91
CA ASP A 135 -3.95 5.26 18.46
C ASP A 135 -5.27 4.67 17.93
N GLU A 136 -6.41 5.04 18.52
CA GLU A 136 -7.72 4.66 18.00
C GLU A 136 -8.01 5.32 16.66
N LEU A 137 -7.64 6.60 16.48
CA LEU A 137 -7.79 7.28 15.19
C LEU A 137 -6.96 6.59 14.10
N LYS A 138 -5.71 6.21 14.40
CA LYS A 138 -4.85 5.44 13.48
C LYS A 138 -5.43 4.07 13.18
N HIS A 139 -6.03 3.41 14.17
CA HIS A 139 -6.69 2.13 13.96
C HIS A 139 -7.88 2.28 13.00
N ILE A 140 -8.72 3.31 13.19
CA ILE A 140 -9.82 3.62 12.27
C ILE A 140 -9.29 3.87 10.85
N GLN A 141 -8.20 4.62 10.70
CA GLN A 141 -7.55 4.84 9.39
C GLN A 141 -7.18 3.51 8.70
N SER A 142 -6.56 2.58 9.43
CA SER A 142 -6.23 1.24 8.92
C SER A 142 -7.48 0.45 8.49
N CYS A 143 -8.54 0.48 9.29
CA CYS A 143 -9.79 -0.21 8.98
C CYS A 143 -10.51 0.39 7.78
N VAL A 144 -10.50 1.72 7.63
CA VAL A 144 -11.07 2.43 6.48
C VAL A 144 -10.27 2.11 5.21
N TYR A 145 -8.94 2.18 5.27
CA TYR A 145 -8.06 1.80 4.16
C TYR A 145 -8.32 0.36 3.70
N ALA A 146 -8.34 -0.58 4.64
CA ALA A 146 -8.58 -1.99 4.34
C ALA A 146 -9.98 -2.25 3.74
N SER A 147 -10.98 -1.48 4.18
CA SER A 147 -12.33 -1.55 3.61
C SER A 147 -12.37 -1.00 2.18
N TYR A 148 -11.70 0.12 1.92
CA TYR A 148 -11.63 0.73 0.59
C TYR A 148 -10.97 -0.19 -0.44
N ILE A 149 -9.80 -0.74 -0.13
CA ILE A 149 -9.06 -1.65 -1.02
C ILE A 149 -9.84 -2.95 -1.31
N LYS A 150 -10.74 -3.35 -0.41
CA LYS A 150 -11.61 -4.51 -0.56
C LYS A 150 -12.81 -4.24 -1.48
N GLU A 151 -13.24 -2.98 -1.58
CA GLU A 151 -14.39 -2.54 -2.36
C GLU A 151 -14.00 -2.16 -3.80
N GLU A 152 -12.72 -1.83 -4.06
CA GLU A 152 -12.11 -1.70 -5.40
C GLU A 152 -11.87 -3.04 -6.12
#